data_AF-A0A7S0YSF7-F1
#
_entry.id   AF-A0A7S0YSF7-F1
#
_cell.length_a   1.000
_cell.length_b   1.000
_cell.length_c   1.000
_cell.angle_alpha   90.00
_cell.angle_beta   90.00
_cell.angle_gamma   90.00
#
_symmetry.space_group_name_H-M   'P 1'
#
loop_
_entity.id
_entity.type
_entity.pdbx_description
1 polymer ?
#
loop_
_entity_poly.entity_id
_entity_poly.type
_entity_poly.pdbx_seq_one_letter_code
_entity_poly.pdbx_strand_id
1 'polypeptide(L)'
;SIKMNQGRASFTTLFLLLLFSCTKYAYGELIFIYNVNRHGARNVLKKSDTLSEVVQFGGPALLAQGMSQCYSVGLSFRQRYLNLTSCSATDTCLKRSVVTNYPNNMDYGVTGIPGVAFTNVDVLIRSSAIDRTLTSARSFYTGVFPIGDSSISGLPSLEEPVPIYSTNDTNDALVRAYTKCPAYDNILLNWYNSSQFKNMSTQSATLRSTIQNSYLLGYDTSLQNWWNIFDAFNTFMTYGVGDPVPILPTVIYNQVQSLANWLETAKMNSSLTGNRLGGFLLSDLMYYMNSAITANANDNIYTRLLTISGHYNTQLSLLSALKWDQVSGNTHTWLTTIPKTAAALYFELHNVSSVLYVRVVTQNGPGADFVAVPLACNSAAAIAVLGNGTCLFTDFITLVGEDAMSMDEWCETCQNNSTDYCQAYWFSQAAAAAASDVRVDCGGPTKEGWRAAVGVLASAAGILLIATVVLSVLLVRAKQFPSLRSAEASQVYVMNDSKP
;
A
#
# COMPACT_ATOMS: atom_id res chain seq x y z
N SER A 1 44.13 69.25 -21.60
CA SER A 1 42.87 68.91 -20.94
C SER A 1 42.25 67.72 -21.66
N ILE A 2 42.15 66.59 -20.97
CA ILE A 2 41.24 65.44 -21.13
C ILE A 2 41.18 64.68 -22.48
N LYS A 3 41.46 63.38 -22.34
CA LYS A 3 41.31 62.23 -23.26
C LYS A 3 39.92 62.11 -23.89
N MET A 4 39.84 61.49 -25.08
CA MET A 4 38.98 60.30 -25.25
C MET A 4 39.32 59.53 -26.54
N ASN A 5 39.66 58.25 -26.34
CA ASN A 5 40.04 57.29 -27.36
C ASN A 5 38.76 56.63 -27.90
N GLN A 6 38.60 56.58 -29.22
CA GLN A 6 37.44 55.96 -29.87
C GLN A 6 37.48 54.43 -29.71
N GLY A 7 36.64 53.90 -28.83
CA GLY A 7 36.37 52.47 -28.74
C GLY A 7 35.25 52.08 -29.71
N ARG A 8 35.61 51.44 -30.81
CA ARG A 8 34.69 50.60 -31.60
C ARG A 8 34.35 49.37 -30.75
N ALA A 9 33.25 49.43 -30.00
CA ALA A 9 32.69 48.25 -29.36
C ALA A 9 31.89 47.45 -30.40
N SER A 10 32.29 46.20 -30.56
CA SER A 10 31.75 45.22 -31.50
C SER A 10 30.27 44.95 -31.24
N PHE A 11 29.42 45.14 -32.25
CA PHE A 11 28.00 44.76 -32.24
C PHE A 11 27.76 43.24 -32.09
N THR A 12 28.83 42.45 -32.06
CA THR A 12 28.81 40.98 -31.98
C THR A 12 28.70 40.44 -30.55
N THR A 13 28.94 41.26 -29.51
CA THR A 13 28.92 40.79 -28.11
C THR A 13 27.53 40.89 -27.47
N LEU A 14 26.61 41.65 -28.06
CA LEU A 14 25.24 41.81 -27.52
C LEU A 14 24.30 40.66 -27.94
N PHE A 15 24.62 39.91 -29.00
CA PHE A 15 23.80 38.78 -29.45
C PHE A 15 24.12 37.46 -28.72
N LEU A 16 25.32 37.33 -28.12
CA LEU A 16 25.70 36.15 -27.33
C LEU A 16 25.19 36.19 -25.88
N LEU A 17 24.85 37.37 -25.34
CA LEU A 17 24.32 37.54 -23.98
C LEU A 17 22.79 37.35 -23.90
N LEU A 18 22.08 37.29 -25.03
CA LEU A 18 20.64 36.99 -25.09
C LEU A 18 20.32 35.50 -25.24
N LEU A 19 21.31 34.65 -25.56
CA LEU A 19 21.16 33.18 -25.59
C LEU A 19 21.42 32.50 -24.23
N PHE A 20 21.88 33.25 -23.23
CA PHE A 20 21.84 32.86 -21.81
C PHE A 20 20.70 33.56 -21.08
N SER A 21 19.59 33.84 -21.79
CA SER A 21 18.28 33.93 -21.16
C SER A 21 18.03 32.57 -20.54
N CYS A 22 18.41 32.44 -19.27
CA CYS A 22 18.14 31.33 -18.40
C CYS A 22 16.68 30.93 -18.63
N THR A 23 16.46 29.88 -19.43
CA THR A 23 15.24 29.11 -19.35
C THR A 23 15.28 28.59 -17.93
N LYS A 24 14.64 29.31 -17.01
CA LYS A 24 14.12 28.71 -15.81
C LYS A 24 13.24 27.59 -16.34
N TYR A 25 13.81 26.38 -16.45
CA TYR A 25 13.01 25.18 -16.45
C TYR A 25 12.08 25.39 -15.27
N ALA A 26 10.78 25.46 -15.55
CA ALA A 26 9.81 25.52 -14.48
C ALA A 26 10.01 24.21 -13.71
N TYR A 27 10.72 24.30 -12.58
CA TYR A 27 10.99 23.15 -11.75
C TYR A 27 9.64 22.58 -11.32
N GLY A 28 9.42 21.29 -11.59
CA GLY A 28 8.20 20.61 -11.17
C GLY A 28 8.12 20.59 -9.65
N GLU A 29 7.02 21.09 -9.10
CA GLU A 29 6.76 21.01 -7.67
C GLU A 29 6.16 19.64 -7.35
N LEU A 30 6.84 18.82 -6.55
CA LEU A 30 6.28 17.58 -6.04
C LEU A 30 5.29 17.90 -4.92
N ILE A 31 3.99 17.72 -5.17
CA ILE A 31 2.92 18.17 -4.27
C ILE A 31 2.33 17.04 -3.41
N PHE A 32 2.47 15.78 -3.85
CA PHE A 32 1.97 14.61 -3.12
C PHE A 32 2.76 13.33 -3.44
N ILE A 33 2.93 12.46 -2.44
CA ILE A 33 3.49 11.12 -2.58
C ILE A 33 2.55 10.10 -1.95
N TYR A 34 2.25 9.06 -2.71
CA TYR A 34 1.66 7.81 -2.21
C TYR A 34 2.71 6.70 -2.24
N ASN A 35 3.09 6.20 -1.07
CA ASN A 35 4.12 5.20 -0.89
C ASN A 35 3.50 3.85 -0.47
N VAL A 36 3.87 2.75 -1.14
CA VAL A 36 3.51 1.39 -0.74
C VAL A 36 4.77 0.60 -0.43
N ASN A 37 4.96 0.25 0.84
CA ASN A 37 6.13 -0.48 1.33
C ASN A 37 5.81 -1.97 1.51
N ARG A 38 6.74 -2.85 1.13
CA ARG A 38 6.82 -4.22 1.65
C ARG A 38 7.52 -4.18 3.00
N HIS A 39 7.06 -4.97 3.96
CA HIS A 39 7.78 -5.21 5.21
C HIS A 39 9.24 -5.68 5.00
N GLY A 40 10.08 -5.50 6.03
CA GLY A 40 11.46 -6.00 6.08
C GLY A 40 11.57 -7.51 6.27
N ALA A 41 12.80 -8.00 6.46
CA ALA A 41 13.09 -9.40 6.78
C ALA A 41 12.34 -9.87 8.03
N ARG A 42 11.88 -11.12 7.98
CA ARG A 42 10.97 -11.73 8.96
C ARG A 42 11.32 -13.19 9.19
N ASN A 43 10.71 -13.78 10.22
CA ASN A 43 10.71 -15.23 10.42
C ASN A 43 9.90 -15.96 9.31
N VAL A 44 9.94 -17.30 9.32
CA VAL A 44 9.24 -18.19 8.38
C VAL A 44 7.77 -17.84 8.26
N LEU A 45 7.26 -17.82 7.03
CA LEU A 45 5.87 -17.57 6.71
C LEU A 45 5.33 -18.70 5.83
N LYS A 46 4.35 -19.43 6.37
CA LYS A 46 3.60 -20.45 5.61
C LYS A 46 2.38 -19.82 4.96
N LYS A 47 2.20 -20.11 3.67
CA LYS A 47 1.02 -19.73 2.88
C LYS A 47 0.19 -20.94 2.47
N SER A 48 -1.11 -20.75 2.35
CA SER A 48 -1.98 -21.64 1.58
C SER A 48 -1.75 -21.45 0.07
N ASP A 49 -2.34 -22.34 -0.70
CA ASP A 49 -2.48 -22.24 -2.15
C ASP A 49 -3.29 -21.01 -2.60
N THR A 50 -4.15 -20.47 -1.73
CA THR A 50 -4.91 -19.23 -1.91
C THR A 50 -4.28 -18.00 -1.22
N LEU A 51 -2.96 -18.00 -1.04
CA LEU A 51 -2.17 -16.89 -0.45
C LEU A 51 -2.48 -16.56 1.02
N SER A 52 -3.45 -17.23 1.65
CA SER A 52 -3.77 -17.03 3.06
C SER A 52 -2.62 -17.48 3.95
N GLU A 53 -2.41 -16.79 5.05
CA GLU A 53 -1.34 -17.07 5.99
C GLU A 53 -1.92 -17.79 7.22
N VAL A 54 -1.18 -18.73 7.81
CA VAL A 54 -1.58 -19.31 9.11
C VAL A 54 -1.44 -18.21 10.17
N VAL A 55 -2.56 -17.66 10.61
CA VAL A 55 -2.60 -16.53 11.56
C VAL A 55 -2.44 -17.06 12.99
N GLN A 56 -1.20 -17.39 13.38
CA GLN A 56 -0.83 -17.26 14.78
C GLN A 56 -0.81 -15.75 15.10
N PHE A 57 -1.36 -15.31 16.23
CA PHE A 57 -1.52 -13.89 16.60
C PHE A 57 -0.30 -13.04 16.17
N GLY A 58 -0.53 -12.00 15.35
CA GLY A 58 0.51 -11.08 14.87
C GLY A 58 1.30 -11.55 13.63
N GLY A 59 1.14 -12.81 13.20
CA GLY A 59 1.84 -13.41 12.07
C GLY A 59 3.37 -13.54 12.27
N PRO A 60 4.13 -13.92 11.23
CA PRO A 60 5.59 -13.97 11.32
C PRO A 60 6.21 -12.63 11.74
N ALA A 61 6.96 -12.64 12.84
CA ALA A 61 7.60 -11.46 13.40
C ALA A 61 8.69 -10.88 12.49
N LEU A 62 8.88 -9.56 12.56
CA LEU A 62 10.00 -8.87 11.91
C LEU A 62 11.30 -9.17 12.64
N LEU A 63 12.38 -9.38 11.89
CA LEU A 63 13.72 -9.55 12.46
C LEU A 63 14.40 -8.19 12.66
N ALA A 64 15.45 -8.14 13.49
CA ALA A 64 16.29 -6.93 13.64
C ALA A 64 16.89 -6.48 12.30
N GLN A 65 17.29 -7.43 11.44
CA GLN A 65 17.71 -7.15 10.08
C GLN A 65 16.59 -6.46 9.29
N GLY A 66 15.33 -6.91 9.45
CA GLY A 66 14.18 -6.29 8.79
C GLY A 66 13.93 -4.86 9.26
N MET A 67 14.09 -4.57 10.55
CA MET A 67 14.02 -3.21 11.08
C MET A 67 15.10 -2.31 10.44
N SER A 68 16.35 -2.79 10.40
CA SER A 68 17.47 -2.05 9.77
C SER A 68 17.25 -1.81 8.27
N GLN A 69 16.69 -2.80 7.56
CA GLN A 69 16.32 -2.67 6.16
C GLN A 69 15.29 -1.55 5.97
N CYS A 70 14.18 -1.57 6.73
CA CYS A 70 13.14 -0.55 6.65
C CYS A 70 13.66 0.85 7.02
N TYR A 71 14.47 0.95 8.08
CA TYR A 71 15.14 2.19 8.46
C TYR A 71 16.01 2.77 7.34
N SER A 72 16.83 1.94 6.70
CA SER A 72 17.72 2.35 5.60
C SER A 72 16.95 2.86 4.38
N VAL A 73 15.81 2.23 4.06
CA VAL A 73 14.90 2.69 3.00
C VAL A 73 14.21 4.00 3.42
N GLY A 74 13.86 4.16 4.69
CA GLY A 74 13.38 5.43 5.25
C GLY A 74 14.39 6.57 5.15
N LEU A 75 15.67 6.31 5.40
CA LEU A 75 16.75 7.28 5.17
C LEU A 75 16.85 7.66 3.69
N SER A 76 16.78 6.68 2.78
CA SER A 76 16.81 6.92 1.33
C SER A 76 15.63 7.79 0.89
N PHE A 77 14.43 7.53 1.43
CA PHE A 77 13.25 8.36 1.23
C PHE A 77 13.49 9.79 1.73
N ARG A 78 14.03 9.96 2.94
CA ARG A 78 14.37 11.30 3.47
C ARG A 78 15.32 12.04 2.54
N GLN A 79 16.39 11.40 2.09
CA GLN A 79 17.35 12.02 1.18
C GLN A 79 16.68 12.43 -0.15
N ARG A 80 15.82 11.58 -0.70
CA ARG A 80 15.14 11.90 -1.97
C ARG A 80 14.11 13.01 -1.83
N TYR A 81 13.30 13.01 -0.77
CA TYR A 81 12.09 13.82 -0.74
C TYR A 81 12.07 14.95 0.29
N LEU A 82 12.83 14.84 1.39
CA LEU A 82 12.66 15.74 2.54
C LEU A 82 13.92 16.53 2.90
N ASN A 83 15.11 15.96 2.69
CA ASN A 83 16.37 16.66 2.95
C ASN A 83 16.61 17.69 1.83
N LEU A 84 16.49 18.97 2.17
CA LEU A 84 16.56 20.08 1.22
C LEU A 84 17.83 20.07 0.36
N THR A 85 18.98 19.68 0.94
CA THR A 85 20.25 19.65 0.20
C THR A 85 20.22 18.61 -0.91
N SER A 86 19.77 17.38 -0.60
CA SER A 86 19.76 16.28 -1.56
C SER A 86 18.54 16.32 -2.49
N CYS A 87 17.35 16.64 -1.97
CA CYS A 87 16.13 16.65 -2.79
C CYS A 87 16.11 17.80 -3.79
N SER A 88 16.74 18.94 -3.48
CA SER A 88 16.85 20.08 -4.42
C SER A 88 17.85 19.76 -5.52
N ALA A 89 18.84 18.91 -5.26
CA ALA A 89 19.80 18.46 -6.27
C ALA A 89 19.17 17.49 -7.28
N THR A 90 18.04 16.86 -6.93
CA THR A 90 17.34 15.86 -7.76
C THR A 90 15.94 16.30 -8.17
N ASP A 91 15.54 17.54 -7.90
CA ASP A 91 14.20 18.09 -8.17
C ASP A 91 13.06 17.21 -7.65
N THR A 92 13.24 16.63 -6.46
CA THR A 92 12.30 15.71 -5.83
C THR A 92 11.83 16.18 -4.46
N CYS A 93 12.07 17.44 -4.08
CA CYS A 93 11.60 17.94 -2.78
C CYS A 93 10.07 17.92 -2.71
N LEU A 94 9.55 17.15 -1.76
CA LEU A 94 8.13 17.18 -1.44
C LEU A 94 7.79 18.53 -0.81
N LYS A 95 6.79 19.20 -1.39
CA LYS A 95 6.24 20.44 -0.84
C LYS A 95 5.89 20.25 0.62
N ARG A 96 6.15 21.26 1.43
CA ARG A 96 5.77 21.31 2.86
C ARG A 96 4.61 22.29 3.04
N SER A 97 3.78 22.09 4.06
CA SER A 97 2.82 23.12 4.46
C SER A 97 3.56 24.33 5.03
N VAL A 98 3.45 25.49 4.37
CA VAL A 98 4.07 26.74 4.83
C VAL A 98 3.13 27.40 5.84
N VAL A 99 3.61 27.63 7.06
CA VAL A 99 2.99 28.63 7.95
C VAL A 99 3.82 29.89 7.90
N THR A 100 3.14 30.96 7.53
CA THR A 100 3.65 32.32 7.30
C THR A 100 4.45 32.90 8.48
N ASN A 101 4.29 32.36 9.69
CA ASN A 101 4.94 32.87 10.90
C ASN A 101 6.31 32.24 11.20
N TYR A 102 6.76 31.20 10.48
CA TYR A 102 8.05 30.54 10.73
C TYR A 102 8.81 30.20 9.43
N PRO A 103 9.28 31.21 8.67
CA PRO A 103 9.93 31.01 7.37
C PRO A 103 11.25 30.22 7.45
N ASN A 104 11.88 30.16 8.63
CA ASN A 104 13.19 29.55 8.83
C ASN A 104 13.13 28.13 9.42
N ASN A 105 11.95 27.59 9.77
CA ASN A 105 11.88 26.18 10.20
C ASN A 105 12.05 25.31 8.95
N MET A 106 13.18 24.64 8.81
CA MET A 106 13.57 23.89 7.59
C MET A 106 13.03 22.46 7.56
N ASP A 107 12.52 21.97 8.68
CA ASP A 107 12.04 20.59 8.79
C ASP A 107 10.66 20.42 8.16
N TYR A 108 10.50 19.31 7.42
CA TYR A 108 9.21 18.85 6.94
C TYR A 108 8.30 18.64 8.15
N GLY A 109 7.09 19.18 8.12
CA GLY A 109 6.04 18.70 9.00
C GLY A 109 6.02 19.11 10.47
N VAL A 110 6.35 20.32 10.91
CA VAL A 110 5.53 21.07 11.90
C VAL A 110 5.86 22.55 11.76
N THR A 111 4.81 23.34 11.81
CA THR A 111 4.84 24.78 11.79
C THR A 111 4.94 25.32 13.21
N GLY A 112 6.11 25.86 13.58
CA GLY A 112 6.28 26.57 14.86
C GLY A 112 6.76 25.75 16.06
N ILE A 113 7.17 24.50 15.88
CA ILE A 113 7.91 23.72 16.89
C ILE A 113 9.27 23.34 16.30
N PRO A 114 10.37 24.00 16.72
CA PRO A 114 11.71 23.65 16.26
C PRO A 114 12.03 22.18 16.57
N GLY A 115 12.63 21.46 15.62
CA GLY A 115 13.15 20.10 15.79
C GLY A 115 12.14 18.94 15.76
N VAL A 116 10.85 19.22 15.53
CA VAL A 116 9.84 18.20 15.22
C VAL A 116 9.70 18.06 13.71
N ALA A 117 9.92 16.85 13.20
CA ALA A 117 9.88 16.56 11.76
C ALA A 117 8.59 15.84 11.30
N PHE A 118 7.65 15.53 12.19
CA PHE A 118 6.40 14.84 11.85
C PHE A 118 5.17 15.69 12.16
N THR A 119 4.22 15.76 11.22
CA THR A 119 2.88 16.32 11.43
C THR A 119 1.84 15.37 10.90
N ASN A 120 0.78 15.19 11.69
CA ASN A 120 -0.41 14.42 11.31
C ASN A 120 -1.22 15.06 10.17
N VAL A 121 -0.89 16.29 9.78
CA VAL A 121 -1.54 17.02 8.70
C VAL A 121 -0.96 16.60 7.35
N ASP A 122 0.36 16.71 7.21
CA ASP A 122 1.09 16.39 5.99
C ASP A 122 1.34 14.88 5.83
N VAL A 123 1.26 14.09 6.91
CA VAL A 123 1.64 12.66 6.91
C VAL A 123 0.52 11.77 7.41
N LEU A 124 0.15 10.76 6.61
CA LEU A 124 -0.75 9.68 7.00
C LEU A 124 -0.10 8.32 6.75
N ILE A 125 -0.16 7.44 7.74
CA ILE A 125 0.46 6.12 7.67
C ILE A 125 -0.57 5.08 8.01
N ARG A 126 -0.81 4.15 7.08
CA ARG A 126 -1.65 2.98 7.27
C ARG A 126 -0.82 1.72 7.10
N SER A 127 -1.13 0.70 7.88
CA SER A 127 -0.51 -0.61 7.83
C SER A 127 -1.59 -1.68 7.81
N SER A 128 -1.26 -2.87 7.30
CA SER A 128 -2.02 -4.05 7.72
C SER A 128 -1.80 -4.35 9.21
N ALA A 129 -2.78 -4.98 9.87
CA ALA A 129 -2.73 -5.29 11.30
C ALA A 129 -1.89 -6.54 11.61
N ILE A 130 -0.63 -6.52 11.17
CA ILE A 130 0.32 -7.61 11.38
C ILE A 130 1.62 -7.02 11.95
N ASP A 131 2.22 -7.71 12.91
CA ASP A 131 3.40 -7.24 13.64
C ASP A 131 4.50 -6.79 12.69
N ARG A 132 4.80 -7.59 11.66
CA ARG A 132 5.87 -7.25 10.72
C ARG A 132 5.62 -5.99 9.91
N THR A 133 4.39 -5.66 9.54
CA THR A 133 4.08 -4.45 8.75
C THR A 133 3.99 -3.22 9.65
N LEU A 134 3.43 -3.36 10.85
CA LEU A 134 3.41 -2.29 11.86
C LEU A 134 4.82 -1.91 12.30
N THR A 135 5.66 -2.89 12.65
CA THR A 135 7.06 -2.63 13.03
C THR A 135 7.87 -2.11 11.84
N SER A 136 7.63 -2.59 10.61
CA SER A 136 8.30 -2.06 9.42
C SER A 136 7.96 -0.59 9.17
N ALA A 137 6.70 -0.20 9.34
CA ALA A 137 6.28 1.20 9.23
C ALA A 137 7.00 2.06 10.26
N ARG A 138 7.04 1.61 11.52
CA ARG A 138 7.77 2.30 12.59
C ARG A 138 9.25 2.48 12.23
N SER A 139 9.95 1.40 11.86
CA SER A 139 11.36 1.46 11.51
C SER A 139 11.64 2.35 10.29
N PHE A 140 10.79 2.30 9.26
CA PHE A 140 10.89 3.19 8.10
C PHE A 140 10.79 4.66 8.53
N TYR A 141 9.80 5.00 9.37
CA TYR A 141 9.60 6.39 9.79
C TYR A 141 10.65 6.91 10.78
N THR A 142 11.29 6.03 11.55
CA THR A 142 12.53 6.39 12.29
C THR A 142 13.65 6.83 11.33
N GLY A 143 13.67 6.32 10.10
CA GLY A 143 14.61 6.76 9.05
C GLY A 143 14.16 8.01 8.30
N VAL A 144 12.84 8.18 8.09
CA VAL A 144 12.27 9.37 7.43
C VAL A 144 12.39 10.62 8.31
N PHE A 145 12.08 10.46 9.58
CA PHE A 145 12.13 11.48 10.62
C PHE A 145 13.14 11.05 11.68
N PRO A 146 14.44 11.04 11.32
CA PRO A 146 15.49 10.70 12.27
C PRO A 146 15.53 11.76 13.35
N ILE A 147 16.12 11.35 14.47
CA ILE A 147 16.42 12.18 15.63
C ILE A 147 16.95 13.56 15.19
N GLY A 148 16.24 14.62 15.54
CA GLY A 148 16.77 15.98 15.59
C GLY A 148 17.59 16.21 16.85
N ASP A 149 18.43 17.25 16.88
CA ASP A 149 19.29 17.51 18.03
C ASP A 149 18.45 17.73 19.31
N SER A 150 18.88 17.03 20.36
CA SER A 150 18.27 16.82 21.69
C SER A 150 17.30 17.90 22.21
N SER A 151 16.05 17.52 22.51
CA SER A 151 15.26 17.98 23.70
C SER A 151 13.73 17.77 23.61
N ILE A 152 13.17 17.31 22.49
CA ILE A 152 11.72 17.50 22.24
C ILE A 152 10.86 16.28 22.62
N SER A 153 11.38 15.06 22.55
CA SER A 153 10.61 13.90 22.96
C SER A 153 10.67 13.76 24.49
N GLY A 154 9.52 13.78 25.15
CA GLY A 154 9.37 13.33 26.55
C GLY A 154 9.60 11.82 26.71
N LEU A 155 10.36 11.19 25.81
CA LEU A 155 10.62 9.76 25.72
C LEU A 155 12.10 9.48 26.03
N PRO A 156 12.41 8.35 26.69
CA PRO A 156 13.80 7.96 26.97
C PRO A 156 14.64 7.72 25.71
N SER A 157 13.97 7.37 24.61
CA SER A 157 14.55 7.27 23.28
C SER A 157 14.26 8.54 22.50
N LEU A 158 15.29 9.09 21.85
CA LEU A 158 15.21 10.27 20.96
C LEU A 158 14.38 10.04 19.67
N GLU A 159 13.59 8.96 19.60
CA GLU A 159 12.69 8.68 18.47
C GLU A 159 11.49 9.64 18.46
N GLU A 160 11.18 10.20 17.29
CA GLU A 160 9.93 10.91 17.05
C GLU A 160 8.78 9.88 17.00
N PRO A 161 7.77 9.96 17.89
CA PRO A 161 6.65 9.04 17.89
C PRO A 161 5.71 9.32 16.72
N VAL A 162 5.73 8.46 15.72
CA VAL A 162 4.91 8.58 14.51
C VAL A 162 3.69 7.64 14.58
N PRO A 163 2.44 8.16 14.58
CA PRO A 163 1.23 7.34 14.60
C PRO A 163 1.09 6.46 13.35
N ILE A 164 0.70 5.19 13.55
CA ILE A 164 0.45 4.21 12.49
C ILE A 164 -0.97 3.68 12.66
N TYR A 165 -1.83 3.93 11.67
CA TYR A 165 -3.21 3.46 11.68
C TYR A 165 -3.31 2.08 11.03
N SER A 166 -4.27 1.27 11.47
CA SER A 166 -4.49 -0.07 10.93
C SER A 166 -5.95 -0.47 11.04
N THR A 167 -6.37 -1.34 10.12
CA THR A 167 -7.65 -2.06 10.19
C THR A 167 -7.38 -3.50 10.61
N ASN A 168 -8.29 -4.10 11.39
CA ASN A 168 -8.20 -5.52 11.76
C ASN A 168 -8.05 -6.39 10.50
N ASP A 169 -7.19 -7.42 10.54
CA ASP A 169 -6.91 -8.30 9.41
C ASP A 169 -8.20 -8.82 8.76
N THR A 170 -9.20 -9.24 9.54
CA THR A 170 -10.45 -9.78 9.01
C THR A 170 -11.19 -8.83 8.08
N ASN A 171 -10.96 -7.52 8.23
CA ASN A 171 -11.60 -6.44 7.49
C ASN A 171 -10.64 -5.65 6.58
N ASP A 172 -9.39 -6.09 6.44
CA ASP A 172 -8.35 -5.35 5.71
C ASP A 172 -8.40 -5.60 4.19
N ALA A 173 -9.45 -5.08 3.55
CA ALA A 173 -9.61 -5.11 2.10
C ALA A 173 -8.70 -4.10 1.38
N LEU A 174 -8.17 -3.08 2.07
CA LEU A 174 -7.30 -2.07 1.47
C LEU A 174 -5.89 -2.60 1.22
N VAL A 175 -5.25 -3.17 2.25
CA VAL A 175 -3.84 -3.61 2.17
C VAL A 175 -3.73 -5.10 1.84
N ARG A 176 -4.73 -5.90 2.25
CA ARG A 176 -4.71 -7.37 2.21
C ARG A 176 -5.84 -8.00 1.39
N ALA A 177 -6.36 -7.28 0.39
CA ALA A 177 -7.36 -7.78 -0.57
C ALA A 177 -7.05 -9.19 -1.11
N TYR A 178 -5.77 -9.50 -1.32
CA TYR A 178 -5.27 -10.79 -1.82
C TYR A 178 -5.54 -12.01 -0.90
N THR A 179 -6.01 -11.80 0.33
CA THR A 179 -6.50 -12.87 1.23
C THR A 179 -7.98 -12.74 1.56
N LYS A 180 -8.66 -11.77 0.95
CA LYS A 180 -10.03 -11.37 1.28
C LYS A 180 -10.93 -11.37 0.04
N CYS A 181 -10.51 -12.00 -1.05
CA CYS A 181 -11.23 -11.98 -2.31
C CYS A 181 -11.58 -13.41 -2.77
N PRO A 182 -12.71 -13.98 -2.31
CA PRO A 182 -13.14 -15.33 -2.70
C PRO A 182 -13.23 -15.55 -4.22
N ALA A 183 -13.66 -14.55 -4.98
CA ALA A 183 -13.68 -14.64 -6.43
C ALA A 183 -12.28 -14.84 -7.03
N TYR A 184 -11.26 -14.18 -6.48
CA TYR A 184 -9.87 -14.37 -6.91
C TYR A 184 -9.32 -15.73 -6.46
N ASP A 185 -9.68 -16.20 -5.25
CA ASP A 185 -9.29 -17.55 -4.80
C ASP A 185 -9.75 -18.63 -5.78
N ASN A 186 -10.99 -18.53 -6.26
CA ASN A 186 -11.52 -19.43 -7.30
C ASN A 186 -10.76 -19.33 -8.63
N ILE A 187 -10.41 -18.11 -9.05
CA ILE A 187 -9.62 -17.88 -10.26
C ILE A 187 -8.22 -18.52 -10.12
N LEU A 188 -7.57 -18.35 -8.98
CA LEU A 188 -6.25 -18.90 -8.69
C LEU A 188 -6.27 -20.43 -8.65
N LEU A 189 -7.27 -21.03 -8.00
CA LEU A 189 -7.46 -22.48 -7.97
C LEU A 189 -7.66 -23.06 -9.38
N ASN A 190 -8.41 -22.36 -10.24
CA ASN A 190 -8.57 -22.74 -11.65
C ASN A 190 -7.25 -22.57 -12.44
N TRP A 191 -6.47 -21.53 -12.15
CA TRP A 191 -5.19 -21.29 -12.81
C TRP A 191 -4.17 -22.40 -12.57
N TYR A 192 -4.19 -23.07 -11.41
CA TYR A 192 -3.35 -24.26 -11.18
C TYR A 192 -3.64 -25.42 -12.15
N ASN A 193 -4.79 -25.40 -12.84
CA ASN A 193 -5.14 -26.37 -13.89
C ASN A 193 -4.81 -25.88 -15.32
N SER A 194 -4.28 -24.66 -15.47
CA SER A 194 -3.95 -24.05 -16.76
C SER A 194 -2.75 -24.72 -17.45
N SER A 195 -2.64 -24.52 -18.76
CA SER A 195 -1.48 -24.97 -19.55
C SER A 195 -0.18 -24.31 -19.09
N GLN A 196 -0.22 -23.02 -18.74
CA GLN A 196 0.94 -22.28 -18.23
C GLN A 196 1.49 -22.94 -16.96
N PHE A 197 0.63 -23.25 -15.99
CA PHE A 197 1.03 -23.88 -14.75
C PHE A 197 1.52 -25.32 -14.95
N LYS A 198 0.79 -26.11 -15.74
CA LYS A 198 1.16 -27.51 -16.07
C LYS A 198 2.51 -27.59 -16.80
N ASN A 199 2.77 -26.66 -17.72
CA ASN A 199 4.04 -26.55 -18.42
C ASN A 199 5.18 -26.26 -17.44
N MET A 200 5.02 -25.27 -16.54
CA MET A 200 6.05 -24.98 -15.55
C MET A 200 6.21 -26.12 -14.52
N SER A 201 5.13 -26.81 -14.15
CA SER A 201 5.19 -28.00 -13.29
C SER A 201 6.03 -29.12 -13.91
N THR A 202 5.91 -29.31 -15.22
CA THR A 202 6.71 -30.27 -16.00
C THR A 202 8.17 -29.81 -16.08
N GLN A 203 8.42 -28.55 -16.45
CA GLN A 203 9.77 -27.99 -16.58
C GLN A 203 10.55 -28.02 -15.25
N SER A 204 9.86 -27.80 -14.13
CA SER A 204 10.47 -27.78 -12.80
C SER A 204 10.57 -29.16 -12.14
N ALA A 205 10.02 -30.22 -12.73
CA ALA A 205 9.87 -31.52 -12.07
C ALA A 205 11.20 -32.06 -11.51
N THR A 206 12.28 -32.00 -12.29
CA THR A 206 13.61 -32.47 -11.86
C THR A 206 14.13 -31.70 -10.65
N LEU A 207 14.01 -30.37 -10.62
CA LEU A 207 14.41 -29.54 -9.48
C LEU A 207 13.60 -29.93 -8.24
N ARG A 208 12.27 -30.02 -8.37
CA ARG A 208 11.38 -30.33 -7.25
C ARG A 208 11.66 -31.72 -6.67
N SER A 209 11.85 -32.74 -7.51
CA SER A 209 12.26 -34.08 -7.08
C SER A 209 13.65 -34.10 -6.44
N THR A 210 14.58 -33.28 -6.91
CA THR A 210 15.91 -33.14 -6.28
C THR A 210 15.78 -32.57 -4.86
N ILE A 211 14.98 -31.51 -4.68
CA ILE A 211 14.71 -30.94 -3.35
C ILE A 211 14.03 -31.98 -2.44
N GLN A 212 13.02 -32.69 -2.93
CA GLN A 212 12.30 -33.71 -2.18
C GLN A 212 13.22 -34.82 -1.65
N ASN A 213 14.03 -35.38 -2.53
CA ASN A 213 14.75 -36.63 -2.25
C ASN A 213 16.11 -36.39 -1.58
N SER A 214 16.73 -35.23 -1.82
CA SER A 214 18.09 -34.95 -1.36
C SER A 214 18.18 -33.93 -0.23
N TYR A 215 17.15 -33.11 -0.03
CA TYR A 215 17.24 -31.98 0.91
C TYR A 215 16.08 -31.89 1.92
N LEU A 216 14.85 -32.22 1.52
CA LEU A 216 13.65 -32.08 2.34
C LEU A 216 12.74 -33.31 2.26
N LEU A 217 13.19 -34.44 2.81
CA LEU A 217 12.39 -35.67 2.83
C LEU A 217 11.09 -35.47 3.62
N GLY A 218 9.95 -35.83 3.03
CA GLY A 218 8.63 -35.73 3.66
C GLY A 218 7.93 -34.36 3.59
N TYR A 219 8.58 -33.35 2.99
CA TYR A 219 7.94 -32.06 2.71
C TYR A 219 7.11 -32.14 1.42
N ASP A 220 6.01 -31.38 1.32
CA ASP A 220 5.30 -31.20 0.05
C ASP A 220 6.10 -30.28 -0.88
N THR A 221 6.74 -30.84 -1.91
CA THR A 221 7.50 -30.10 -2.93
C THR A 221 6.70 -29.88 -4.23
N SER A 222 5.36 -29.92 -4.16
CA SER A 222 4.50 -29.54 -5.28
C SER A 222 4.79 -28.10 -5.73
N LEU A 223 4.55 -27.81 -7.01
CA LEU A 223 4.71 -26.44 -7.52
C LEU A 223 3.73 -25.47 -6.82
N GLN A 224 2.55 -25.92 -6.41
CA GLN A 224 1.58 -25.10 -5.68
C GLN A 224 2.14 -24.65 -4.32
N ASN A 225 2.83 -25.56 -3.61
CA ASN A 225 3.44 -25.30 -2.30
C ASN A 225 4.84 -24.69 -2.38
N TRP A 226 5.37 -24.41 -3.58
CA TRP A 226 6.79 -24.09 -3.76
C TRP A 226 7.27 -22.84 -3.03
N TRP A 227 6.38 -21.86 -2.81
CA TRP A 227 6.69 -20.69 -1.98
C TRP A 227 7.17 -21.10 -0.58
N ASN A 228 6.51 -22.06 0.06
CA ASN A 228 6.85 -22.49 1.42
C ASN A 228 8.21 -23.21 1.45
N ILE A 229 8.54 -23.95 0.39
CA ILE A 229 9.87 -24.56 0.22
C ILE A 229 10.95 -23.48 0.09
N PHE A 230 10.72 -22.50 -0.78
CA PHE A 230 11.65 -21.39 -0.93
C PHE A 230 11.80 -20.57 0.36
N ASP A 231 10.70 -20.23 1.04
CA ASP A 231 10.74 -19.39 2.25
C ASP A 231 11.51 -20.10 3.38
N ALA A 232 11.36 -21.42 3.53
CA ALA A 232 12.13 -22.22 4.49
C ALA A 232 13.64 -22.12 4.23
N PHE A 233 14.10 -22.39 2.99
CA PHE A 233 15.51 -22.22 2.64
C PHE A 233 15.98 -20.77 2.77
N ASN A 234 15.21 -19.82 2.27
CA ASN A 234 15.59 -18.42 2.25
C ASN A 234 15.75 -17.85 3.66
N THR A 235 14.81 -18.11 4.57
CA THR A 235 14.86 -17.61 5.94
C THR A 235 15.97 -18.28 6.75
N PHE A 236 16.13 -19.60 6.65
CA PHE A 236 17.18 -20.31 7.36
C PHE A 236 18.58 -19.95 6.84
N MET A 237 18.81 -19.99 5.53
CA MET A 237 20.14 -19.74 4.95
C MET A 237 20.55 -18.26 5.05
N THR A 238 19.60 -17.32 5.06
CA THR A 238 19.92 -15.89 5.13
C THR A 238 20.02 -15.37 6.57
N TYR A 239 19.15 -15.87 7.47
CA TYR A 239 18.99 -15.29 8.81
C TYR A 239 19.16 -16.31 9.95
N GLY A 240 19.30 -17.61 9.65
CA GLY A 240 19.40 -18.66 10.66
C GLY A 240 18.11 -18.89 11.46
N VAL A 241 16.95 -18.52 10.91
CA VAL A 241 15.64 -18.64 11.57
C VAL A 241 14.76 -19.67 10.86
N GLY A 242 13.84 -20.28 11.61
CA GLY A 242 13.01 -21.37 11.12
C GLY A 242 13.56 -22.76 11.46
N ASP A 243 12.92 -23.79 10.90
CA ASP A 243 13.40 -25.16 11.04
C ASP A 243 14.74 -25.31 10.29
N PRO A 244 15.76 -25.97 10.88
CA PRO A 244 17.01 -26.21 10.19
C PRO A 244 16.81 -27.00 8.90
N VAL A 245 17.31 -26.46 7.80
CA VAL A 245 17.34 -27.11 6.49
C VAL A 245 18.78 -27.27 6.01
N PRO A 246 19.08 -28.27 5.16
CA PRO A 246 20.42 -28.40 4.60
C PRO A 246 20.84 -27.18 3.79
N ILE A 247 22.15 -26.87 3.78
CA ILE A 247 22.69 -25.79 2.96
C ILE A 247 22.67 -26.21 1.49
N LEU A 248 21.95 -25.46 0.65
CA LEU A 248 21.91 -25.69 -0.78
C LEU A 248 23.16 -25.11 -1.46
N PRO A 249 23.74 -25.81 -2.46
CA PRO A 249 24.67 -25.20 -3.40
C PRO A 249 24.04 -23.97 -4.07
N THR A 250 24.82 -22.89 -4.28
CA THR A 250 24.32 -21.62 -4.82
C THR A 250 23.52 -21.78 -6.13
N VAL A 251 23.97 -22.67 -7.02
CA VAL A 251 23.27 -22.95 -8.29
C VAL A 251 21.86 -23.50 -8.05
N ILE A 252 21.71 -24.43 -7.09
CA ILE A 252 20.41 -25.03 -6.76
C ILE A 252 19.54 -24.02 -6.02
N TYR A 253 20.09 -23.26 -5.07
CA TYR A 253 19.36 -22.21 -4.37
C TYR A 253 18.79 -21.17 -5.35
N ASN A 254 19.59 -20.74 -6.33
CA ASN A 254 19.14 -19.80 -7.36
C ASN A 254 17.98 -20.38 -8.18
N GLN A 255 18.00 -21.67 -8.53
CA GLN A 255 16.89 -22.32 -9.21
C GLN A 255 15.62 -22.39 -8.34
N VAL A 256 15.76 -22.70 -7.04
CA VAL A 256 14.65 -22.69 -6.07
C VAL A 256 14.02 -21.29 -6.00
N GLN A 257 14.85 -20.26 -5.89
CA GLN A 257 14.42 -18.86 -5.85
C GLN A 257 13.76 -18.44 -7.17
N SER A 258 14.34 -18.76 -8.33
CA SER A 258 13.77 -18.43 -9.64
C SER A 258 12.38 -19.04 -9.84
N LEU A 259 12.17 -20.27 -9.39
CA LEU A 259 10.86 -20.92 -9.49
C LEU A 259 9.83 -20.29 -8.53
N ALA A 260 10.25 -19.89 -7.32
CA ALA A 260 9.39 -19.15 -6.41
C ALA A 260 9.05 -17.75 -6.94
N ASN A 261 10.02 -17.08 -7.54
CA ASN A 261 9.83 -15.80 -8.21
C ASN A 261 8.78 -15.90 -9.31
N TRP A 262 8.94 -16.85 -10.23
CA TRP A 262 7.95 -17.11 -11.28
C TRP A 262 6.57 -17.39 -10.71
N LEU A 263 6.48 -18.26 -9.69
CA LEU A 263 5.21 -18.66 -9.11
C LEU A 263 4.47 -17.46 -8.52
N GLU A 264 5.15 -16.65 -7.72
CA GLU A 264 4.53 -15.53 -7.02
C GLU A 264 4.25 -14.33 -7.93
N THR A 265 5.08 -14.06 -8.94
CA THR A 265 4.76 -12.99 -9.91
C THR A 265 3.65 -13.41 -10.87
N ALA A 266 3.58 -14.68 -11.27
CA ALA A 266 2.50 -15.18 -12.12
C ALA A 266 1.12 -15.08 -11.45
N LYS A 267 1.04 -15.36 -10.13
CA LYS A 267 -0.19 -15.17 -9.35
C LYS A 267 -0.67 -13.71 -9.35
N MET A 268 0.25 -12.76 -9.47
CA MET A 268 -0.08 -11.33 -9.39
C MET A 268 -0.18 -10.66 -10.77
N ASN A 269 -0.20 -11.43 -11.86
CA ASN A 269 -0.33 -10.91 -13.22
C ASN A 269 -1.74 -10.32 -13.47
N SER A 270 -1.86 -9.27 -14.28
CA SER A 270 -3.13 -8.59 -14.55
C SER A 270 -4.16 -9.45 -15.26
N SER A 271 -3.71 -10.44 -16.05
CA SER A 271 -4.61 -11.44 -16.64
C SER A 271 -5.31 -12.32 -15.60
N LEU A 272 -4.74 -12.46 -14.39
CA LEU A 272 -5.29 -13.28 -13.31
C LEU A 272 -6.03 -12.43 -12.28
N THR A 273 -5.40 -11.36 -11.79
CA THR A 273 -5.99 -10.53 -10.73
C THR A 273 -7.05 -9.57 -11.29
N GLY A 274 -6.88 -9.08 -12.53
CA GLY A 274 -7.53 -7.86 -12.99
C GLY A 274 -7.33 -6.74 -11.96
N ASN A 275 -8.41 -6.01 -11.67
CA ASN A 275 -8.44 -5.00 -10.61
C ASN A 275 -8.83 -5.56 -9.22
N ARG A 276 -9.21 -6.83 -9.05
CA ARG A 276 -9.76 -7.38 -7.79
C ARG A 276 -8.91 -7.14 -6.55
N LEU A 277 -7.59 -7.25 -6.71
CA LEU A 277 -6.64 -7.20 -5.59
C LEU A 277 -6.01 -5.83 -5.38
N GLY A 278 -6.18 -4.90 -6.33
CA GLY A 278 -5.52 -3.60 -6.34
C GLY A 278 -6.44 -2.41 -6.62
N GLY A 279 -7.65 -2.63 -7.11
CA GLY A 279 -8.58 -1.60 -7.56
C GLY A 279 -9.12 -0.74 -6.44
N PHE A 280 -9.37 -1.30 -5.25
CA PHE A 280 -9.75 -0.50 -4.09
C PHE A 280 -8.57 0.36 -3.59
N LEU A 281 -7.36 -0.21 -3.58
CA LEU A 281 -6.14 0.54 -3.27
C LEU A 281 -5.84 1.63 -4.31
N LEU A 282 -6.14 1.37 -5.58
CA LEU A 282 -6.03 2.33 -6.68
C LEU A 282 -7.04 3.48 -6.56
N SER A 283 -8.27 3.18 -6.13
CA SER A 283 -9.29 4.19 -5.83
C SER A 283 -8.86 5.09 -4.68
N ASP A 284 -8.27 4.51 -3.63
CA ASP A 284 -7.71 5.26 -2.52
C ASP A 284 -6.54 6.17 -2.95
N LEU A 285 -5.63 5.68 -3.80
CA LEU A 285 -4.60 6.51 -4.44
C LEU A 285 -5.20 7.71 -5.18
N MET A 286 -6.21 7.45 -6.03
CA MET A 286 -6.87 8.50 -6.80
C MET A 286 -7.59 9.52 -5.92
N TYR A 287 -8.22 9.08 -4.83
CA TYR A 287 -8.88 9.96 -3.88
C TYR A 287 -7.90 10.98 -3.27
N TYR A 288 -6.73 10.52 -2.82
CA TYR A 288 -5.73 11.42 -2.23
C TYR A 288 -5.02 12.29 -3.27
N MET A 289 -4.77 11.80 -4.48
CA MET A 289 -4.26 12.64 -5.57
C MET A 289 -5.23 13.78 -5.91
N ASN A 290 -6.52 13.50 -6.08
CA ASN A 290 -7.53 14.53 -6.37
C ASN A 290 -7.69 15.54 -5.23
N SER A 291 -7.60 15.05 -3.99
CA SER A 291 -7.63 15.90 -2.80
C SER A 291 -6.39 16.81 -2.74
N ALA A 292 -5.20 16.29 -3.04
CA ALA A 292 -3.97 17.07 -3.13
C ALA A 292 -4.04 18.14 -4.23
N ILE A 293 -4.57 17.82 -5.40
CA ILE A 293 -4.76 18.77 -6.51
C ILE A 293 -5.68 19.91 -6.10
N THR A 294 -6.84 19.56 -5.56
CA THR A 294 -7.85 20.54 -5.14
C THR A 294 -7.30 21.44 -4.04
N ALA A 295 -6.65 20.86 -3.03
CA ALA A 295 -6.11 21.62 -1.93
C ALA A 295 -4.90 22.48 -2.34
N ASN A 296 -4.01 21.96 -3.21
CA ASN A 296 -2.87 22.72 -3.73
C ASN A 296 -3.29 23.94 -4.55
N ALA A 297 -4.36 23.84 -5.33
CA ALA A 297 -4.87 24.96 -6.13
C ALA A 297 -5.49 26.08 -5.27
N ASN A 298 -5.89 25.78 -4.03
CA ASN A 298 -6.55 26.69 -3.12
C ASN A 298 -5.68 27.08 -1.90
N ASP A 299 -4.38 26.74 -1.92
CA ASP A 299 -3.46 26.90 -0.79
C ASP A 299 -4.00 26.32 0.55
N ASN A 300 -4.80 25.27 0.44
CA ASN A 300 -5.36 24.56 1.59
C ASN A 300 -4.34 23.58 2.16
N ILE A 301 -4.56 23.23 3.42
CA ILE A 301 -3.81 22.20 4.13
C ILE A 301 -4.33 20.80 3.74
N TYR A 302 -3.42 19.86 3.47
CA TYR A 302 -3.77 18.47 3.09
C TYR A 302 -2.62 17.49 3.37
N THR A 303 -2.93 16.19 3.33
CA THR A 303 -1.94 15.11 3.43
C THR A 303 -1.07 15.05 2.18
N ARG A 304 0.23 15.25 2.35
CA ARG A 304 1.24 15.31 1.28
C ARG A 304 2.01 14.00 1.12
N LEU A 305 2.14 13.26 2.21
CA LEU A 305 2.77 11.95 2.28
C LEU A 305 1.77 10.95 2.85
N LEU A 306 1.34 10.01 2.01
CA LEU A 306 0.58 8.86 2.45
C LEU A 306 1.43 7.60 2.29
N THR A 307 1.50 6.77 3.33
CA THR A 307 2.19 5.47 3.26
C THR A 307 1.25 4.31 3.60
N ILE A 308 1.34 3.25 2.80
CA ILE A 308 0.76 1.94 3.02
C ILE A 308 1.88 0.96 3.33
N SER A 309 1.98 0.52 4.58
CA SER A 309 2.88 -0.56 4.98
C SER A 309 2.19 -1.91 4.82
N GLY A 310 2.63 -2.67 3.82
CA GLY A 310 1.98 -3.91 3.43
C GLY A 310 2.97 -4.97 2.96
N HIS A 311 2.59 -5.63 1.88
CA HIS A 311 3.23 -6.84 1.40
C HIS A 311 3.63 -6.69 -0.07
N TYR A 312 4.46 -7.60 -0.58
CA TYR A 312 4.76 -7.58 -2.01
C TYR A 312 3.50 -7.85 -2.83
N ASN A 313 2.55 -8.64 -2.31
CA ASN A 313 1.24 -8.83 -2.92
C ASN A 313 0.46 -7.50 -3.03
N THR A 314 0.57 -6.61 -2.03
CA THR A 314 -0.04 -5.26 -2.07
C THR A 314 0.56 -4.39 -3.18
N GLN A 315 1.90 -4.44 -3.35
CA GLN A 315 2.59 -3.67 -4.39
C GLN A 315 2.26 -4.19 -5.79
N LEU A 316 2.37 -5.51 -5.98
CA LEU A 316 2.11 -6.14 -7.27
C LEU A 316 0.63 -6.05 -7.65
N SER A 317 -0.31 -6.13 -6.69
CA SER A 317 -1.73 -5.98 -7.01
C SER A 317 -2.09 -4.58 -7.49
N LEU A 318 -1.49 -3.54 -6.91
CA LEU A 318 -1.67 -2.16 -7.38
C LEU A 318 -1.12 -1.96 -8.79
N LEU A 319 0.07 -2.48 -9.09
CA LEU A 319 0.65 -2.43 -10.43
C LEU A 319 -0.16 -3.25 -11.45
N SER A 320 -0.70 -4.39 -11.01
CA SER A 320 -1.53 -5.26 -11.82
C SER A 320 -2.87 -4.59 -12.20
N ALA A 321 -3.48 -3.85 -11.28
CA ALA A 321 -4.67 -3.03 -11.58
C ALA A 321 -4.38 -1.94 -12.63
N LEU A 322 -3.13 -1.49 -12.73
CA LEU A 322 -2.65 -0.57 -13.78
C LEU A 322 -2.20 -1.27 -15.07
N LYS A 323 -2.42 -2.59 -15.18
CA LYS A 323 -2.02 -3.44 -16.33
C LYS A 323 -0.54 -3.28 -16.69
N TRP A 324 0.28 -3.04 -15.67
CA TRP A 324 1.69 -2.70 -15.82
C TRP A 324 2.51 -3.80 -16.52
N ASP A 325 2.15 -5.05 -16.31
CA ASP A 325 2.76 -6.22 -16.95
C ASP A 325 2.40 -6.37 -18.44
N GLN A 326 1.44 -5.59 -18.94
CA GLN A 326 1.06 -5.54 -20.36
C GLN A 326 1.74 -4.41 -21.13
N VAL A 327 2.52 -3.56 -20.47
CA VAL A 327 3.26 -2.47 -21.11
C VAL A 327 4.33 -3.04 -22.04
N SER A 328 4.25 -2.70 -23.33
CA SER A 328 5.19 -3.19 -24.34
C SER A 328 6.62 -2.77 -24.03
N GLY A 329 7.56 -3.71 -24.15
CA GLY A 329 8.99 -3.47 -23.87
C GLY A 329 9.32 -3.26 -22.39
N ASN A 330 8.39 -3.54 -21.47
CA ASN A 330 8.66 -3.42 -20.05
C ASN A 330 9.64 -4.51 -19.56
N THR A 331 10.82 -4.09 -19.09
CA THR A 331 11.88 -4.95 -18.59
C THR A 331 12.12 -4.80 -17.09
N HIS A 332 11.17 -4.21 -16.37
CA HIS A 332 11.35 -3.95 -14.94
C HIS A 332 11.42 -5.27 -14.15
N THR A 333 12.34 -5.32 -13.19
CA THR A 333 12.71 -6.57 -12.49
C THR A 333 11.54 -7.22 -11.74
N TRP A 334 10.59 -6.44 -11.22
CA TRP A 334 9.43 -6.96 -10.49
C TRP A 334 8.42 -7.75 -11.37
N LEU A 335 8.58 -7.77 -12.69
CA LEU A 335 7.82 -8.66 -13.57
C LEU A 335 8.24 -10.13 -13.39
N THR A 336 9.50 -10.36 -13.02
CA THR A 336 10.11 -11.70 -12.99
C THR A 336 10.70 -12.05 -11.63
N THR A 337 10.67 -11.12 -10.68
CA THR A 337 11.21 -11.30 -9.33
C THR A 337 10.27 -10.75 -8.28
N ILE A 338 10.22 -11.39 -7.12
CA ILE A 338 9.45 -10.87 -5.98
C ILE A 338 10.14 -9.59 -5.48
N PRO A 339 9.42 -8.46 -5.31
CA PRO A 339 9.96 -7.25 -4.71
C PRO A 339 10.72 -7.59 -3.42
N LYS A 340 11.97 -7.17 -3.25
CA LYS A 340 12.81 -7.55 -2.09
C LYS A 340 12.21 -7.06 -0.76
N THR A 341 12.71 -7.58 0.37
CA THR A 341 12.30 -7.07 1.69
C THR A 341 12.61 -5.58 1.81
N ALA A 342 11.73 -4.84 2.48
CA ALA A 342 11.74 -3.37 2.54
C ALA A 342 11.65 -2.65 1.17
N ALA A 343 11.27 -3.34 0.09
CA ALA A 343 11.00 -2.68 -1.19
C ALA A 343 9.88 -1.65 -1.07
N ALA A 344 9.96 -0.56 -1.82
CA ALA A 344 9.01 0.54 -1.80
C ALA A 344 8.59 0.93 -3.22
N LEU A 345 7.32 1.32 -3.38
CA LEU A 345 6.70 1.79 -4.62
C LEU A 345 6.13 3.18 -4.35
N TYR A 346 6.54 4.16 -5.15
CA TYR A 346 6.17 5.56 -4.96
C TYR A 346 5.41 6.07 -6.18
N PHE A 347 4.23 6.63 -5.93
CA PHE A 347 3.51 7.47 -6.90
C PHE A 347 3.72 8.92 -6.51
N GLU A 348 4.43 9.65 -7.36
CA GLU A 348 4.78 11.05 -7.20
C GLU A 348 3.83 11.91 -8.04
N LEU A 349 3.12 12.85 -7.42
CA LEU A 349 2.26 13.81 -8.12
C LEU A 349 2.95 15.17 -8.17
N HIS A 350 3.23 15.62 -9.40
CA HIS A 350 3.98 16.84 -9.68
C HIS A 350 3.10 17.89 -10.33
N ASN A 351 3.32 19.15 -9.98
CA ASN A 351 2.74 20.32 -10.63
C ASN A 351 3.86 21.13 -11.31
N VAL A 352 3.89 21.12 -12.64
CA VAL A 352 4.87 21.84 -13.46
C VAL A 352 4.11 22.90 -14.25
N SER A 353 4.24 24.17 -13.88
CA SER A 353 3.55 25.29 -14.56
C SER A 353 2.03 25.06 -14.73
N SER A 354 1.36 24.60 -13.67
CA SER A 354 -0.08 24.26 -13.65
C SER A 354 -0.47 23.03 -14.47
N VAL A 355 0.51 22.28 -14.99
CA VAL A 355 0.30 20.98 -15.63
C VAL A 355 0.67 19.88 -14.65
N LEU A 356 -0.24 18.93 -14.46
CA LEU A 356 -0.10 17.85 -13.48
C LEU A 356 0.48 16.59 -14.13
N TYR A 357 1.43 15.97 -13.45
CA TYR A 357 2.09 14.75 -13.90
C TYR A 357 2.14 13.73 -12.77
N VAL A 358 2.07 12.45 -13.11
CA VAL A 358 2.31 11.35 -12.18
C VAL A 358 3.56 10.61 -12.62
N ARG A 359 4.51 10.45 -11.71
CA ARG A 359 5.70 9.62 -11.92
C ARG A 359 5.69 8.44 -10.96
N VAL A 360 5.96 7.25 -11.46
CA VAL A 360 6.03 6.04 -10.64
C VAL A 360 7.47 5.52 -10.58
N VAL A 361 7.98 5.32 -9.36
CA VAL A 361 9.33 4.82 -9.12
C VAL A 361 9.31 3.75 -8.04
N THR A 362 10.26 2.81 -8.09
CA THR A 362 10.48 1.80 -7.04
C THR A 362 11.86 1.92 -6.44
N GLN A 363 11.99 1.52 -5.19
CA GLN A 363 13.26 1.20 -4.56
C GLN A 363 13.21 -0.27 -4.14
N ASN A 364 14.03 -1.14 -4.75
CA ASN A 364 13.95 -2.59 -4.54
C ASN A 364 14.72 -3.06 -3.28
N GLY A 365 14.41 -2.47 -2.13
CA GLY A 365 15.04 -2.74 -0.85
C GLY A 365 16.21 -1.81 -0.53
N PRO A 366 16.92 -2.05 0.59
CA PRO A 366 17.93 -1.12 1.10
C PRO A 366 19.11 -0.95 0.14
N GLY A 367 19.54 0.30 -0.07
CA GLY A 367 20.67 0.64 -0.93
C GLY A 367 20.41 0.45 -2.42
N ALA A 368 19.22 0.04 -2.84
CA ALA A 368 18.84 -0.02 -4.25
C ALA A 368 18.57 1.39 -4.78
N ASP A 369 18.87 1.60 -6.07
CA ASP A 369 18.53 2.80 -6.80
C ASP A 369 17.01 2.97 -6.95
N PHE A 370 16.58 4.21 -7.17
CA PHE A 370 15.22 4.52 -7.58
C PHE A 370 15.05 4.23 -9.07
N VAL A 371 14.21 3.24 -9.40
CA VAL A 371 13.99 2.79 -10.77
C VAL A 371 12.59 3.17 -11.22
N ALA A 372 12.50 3.82 -12.38
CA ALA A 372 11.21 4.19 -12.97
C ALA A 372 10.38 2.96 -13.33
N VAL A 373 9.08 3.04 -13.06
CA VAL A 373 8.08 2.04 -13.46
C VAL A 373 7.41 2.56 -14.73
N PRO A 374 7.62 1.92 -15.89
CA PRO A 374 6.99 2.37 -17.12
C PRO A 374 5.50 2.03 -17.09
N LEU A 375 4.63 3.03 -17.24
CA LEU A 375 3.18 2.83 -17.39
C LEU A 375 2.76 2.99 -18.86
N ALA A 376 1.60 2.46 -19.22
CA ALA A 376 1.07 2.56 -20.58
C ALA A 376 0.76 4.01 -21.00
N CYS A 377 0.51 4.91 -20.04
CA CYS A 377 0.28 6.34 -20.28
C CYS A 377 1.59 7.14 -20.45
N ASN A 378 2.76 6.51 -20.37
CA ASN A 378 4.02 7.21 -20.56
C ASN A 378 4.09 7.78 -21.98
N SER A 379 4.44 9.07 -22.09
CA SER A 379 4.63 9.73 -23.39
C SER A 379 6.02 10.39 -23.46
N ALA A 380 6.57 10.51 -24.66
CA ALA A 380 7.86 11.20 -24.86
C ALA A 380 7.83 12.64 -24.33
N ALA A 381 6.69 13.31 -24.43
CA ALA A 381 6.48 14.65 -23.90
C ALA A 381 6.54 14.66 -22.36
N ALA A 382 5.81 13.77 -21.69
CA ALA A 382 5.83 13.69 -20.22
C ALA A 382 7.20 13.26 -19.68
N ILE A 383 7.87 12.32 -20.37
CA ILE A 383 9.22 11.86 -20.02
C ILE A 383 10.24 12.99 -20.15
N ALA A 384 10.09 13.88 -21.14
CA ALA A 384 10.97 15.04 -21.28
C ALA A 384 10.86 16.04 -20.11
N VAL A 385 9.75 16.02 -19.35
CA VAL A 385 9.53 16.92 -18.21
C VAL A 385 10.10 16.37 -16.92
N LEU A 386 9.77 15.12 -16.54
CA LEU A 386 10.14 14.54 -15.23
C LEU A 386 10.94 13.24 -15.31
N GLY A 387 11.32 12.81 -16.50
CA GLY A 387 12.06 11.58 -16.75
C GLY A 387 11.19 10.35 -16.95
N ASN A 388 11.83 9.19 -16.98
CA ASN A 388 11.13 7.93 -17.26
C ASN A 388 10.10 7.60 -16.15
N GLY A 389 9.03 6.90 -16.53
CA GLY A 389 7.93 6.53 -15.64
C GLY A 389 6.87 7.62 -15.44
N THR A 390 6.91 8.68 -16.24
CA THR A 390 6.01 9.83 -16.10
C THR A 390 4.86 9.79 -17.12
N CYS A 391 3.65 10.01 -16.61
CA CYS A 391 2.44 10.28 -17.37
C CYS A 391 1.95 11.70 -17.12
N LEU A 392 1.27 12.29 -18.11
CA LEU A 392 0.37 13.41 -17.86
C LEU A 392 -0.78 12.92 -16.97
N PHE A 393 -1.21 13.72 -15.99
CA PHE A 393 -2.24 13.26 -15.04
C PHE A 393 -3.57 12.89 -15.70
N THR A 394 -3.95 13.57 -16.80
CA THR A 394 -5.15 13.23 -17.59
C THR A 394 -5.03 11.86 -18.25
N ASP A 395 -3.84 11.51 -18.74
CA ASP A 395 -3.55 10.21 -19.35
C ASP A 395 -3.48 9.13 -18.27
N PHE A 396 -2.98 9.47 -17.08
CA PHE A 396 -3.02 8.59 -15.91
C PHE A 396 -4.46 8.30 -15.46
N ILE A 397 -5.35 9.29 -15.41
CA ILE A 397 -6.79 9.07 -15.13
C ILE A 397 -7.40 8.14 -16.18
N THR A 398 -7.05 8.33 -17.46
CA THR A 398 -7.55 7.49 -18.55
C THR A 398 -7.03 6.05 -18.44
N LEU A 399 -5.77 5.87 -18.02
CA LEU A 399 -5.19 4.56 -17.73
C LEU A 399 -5.90 3.88 -16.56
N VAL A 400 -6.15 4.62 -15.48
CA VAL A 400 -6.87 4.12 -14.30
C VAL A 400 -8.29 3.69 -14.67
N GLY A 401 -8.97 4.48 -15.49
CA GLY A 401 -10.28 4.15 -16.05
C GLY A 401 -11.25 3.58 -15.00
N GLU A 402 -11.86 2.44 -15.33
CA GLU A 402 -12.76 1.67 -14.47
C GLU A 402 -12.03 0.66 -13.56
N ASP A 403 -10.69 0.63 -13.59
CA ASP A 403 -9.91 -0.30 -12.75
C ASP A 403 -9.84 0.17 -11.29
N ALA A 404 -10.09 1.45 -11.00
CA ALA A 404 -10.31 1.93 -9.63
C ALA A 404 -11.72 1.56 -9.15
N MET A 405 -11.82 0.90 -7.98
CA MET A 405 -13.09 0.43 -7.43
C MET A 405 -13.37 1.05 -6.07
N SER A 406 -14.63 1.45 -5.84
CA SER A 406 -15.16 1.70 -4.51
C SER A 406 -15.19 0.41 -3.66
N MET A 407 -15.45 0.54 -2.37
CA MET A 407 -15.59 -0.62 -1.49
C MET A 407 -16.82 -1.47 -1.86
N ASP A 408 -17.93 -0.85 -2.30
CA ASP A 408 -19.14 -1.55 -2.73
C ASP A 408 -18.87 -2.41 -3.98
N GLU A 409 -18.26 -1.81 -5.02
CA GLU A 409 -17.84 -2.52 -6.23
C GLU A 409 -16.83 -3.63 -5.91
N TRP A 410 -15.94 -3.41 -4.95
CA TRP A 410 -15.02 -4.44 -4.50
C TRP A 410 -15.75 -5.61 -3.83
N CYS A 411 -16.73 -5.36 -2.96
CA CYS A 411 -17.54 -6.41 -2.33
C CYS A 411 -18.26 -7.27 -3.37
N GLU A 412 -18.83 -6.66 -4.41
CA GLU A 412 -19.46 -7.35 -5.53
C GLU A 412 -18.44 -8.16 -6.34
N THR A 413 -17.36 -7.51 -6.78
CA THR A 413 -16.35 -8.11 -7.67
C THR A 413 -15.61 -9.27 -7.02
N CYS A 414 -15.34 -9.15 -5.71
CA CYS A 414 -14.71 -10.21 -4.93
C CYS A 414 -15.70 -11.23 -4.38
N GLN A 415 -17.02 -10.99 -4.48
CA GLN A 415 -18.07 -11.79 -3.84
C GLN A 415 -17.79 -12.01 -2.36
N ASN A 416 -17.28 -10.97 -1.68
CA ASN A 416 -16.93 -11.07 -0.28
C ASN A 416 -18.19 -10.87 0.58
N ASN A 417 -18.44 -11.78 1.51
CA ASN A 417 -19.53 -11.70 2.49
C ASN A 417 -19.01 -11.82 3.94
N SER A 418 -17.69 -11.75 4.13
CA SER A 418 -17.02 -12.09 5.38
C SER A 418 -16.48 -10.86 6.11
N THR A 419 -16.13 -9.79 5.39
CA THR A 419 -15.76 -8.52 6.02
C THR A 419 -16.99 -7.82 6.56
N ASP A 420 -16.85 -7.08 7.66
CA ASP A 420 -17.95 -6.36 8.30
C ASP A 420 -18.63 -5.39 7.32
N TYR A 421 -17.84 -4.71 6.49
CA TYR A 421 -18.36 -3.78 5.49
C TYR A 421 -19.19 -4.52 4.43
N CYS A 422 -18.67 -5.60 3.84
CA CYS A 422 -19.41 -6.29 2.79
C CYS A 422 -20.67 -6.97 3.34
N GLN A 423 -20.67 -7.43 4.59
CA GLN A 423 -21.89 -7.92 5.24
C GLN A 423 -22.97 -6.83 5.33
N ALA A 424 -22.58 -5.61 5.73
CA ALA A 424 -23.49 -4.48 5.79
C ALA A 424 -24.01 -4.08 4.40
N TYR A 425 -23.13 -4.09 3.39
CA TYR A 425 -23.49 -3.86 1.99
C TYR A 425 -24.51 -4.90 1.49
N TRP A 426 -24.28 -6.20 1.67
CA TRP A 426 -25.24 -7.22 1.22
C TRP A 426 -26.57 -7.14 1.98
N PHE A 427 -26.54 -6.77 3.26
CA PHE A 427 -27.75 -6.54 4.04
C PHE A 427 -28.56 -5.36 3.50
N SER A 428 -27.92 -4.24 3.16
CA SER A 428 -28.60 -3.06 2.60
C SER A 428 -29.21 -3.38 1.23
N GLN A 429 -28.50 -4.13 0.38
CA GLN A 429 -29.00 -4.57 -0.92
C GLN A 429 -30.21 -5.50 -0.79
N ALA A 430 -30.16 -6.48 0.14
CA ALA A 430 -31.27 -7.37 0.40
C ALA A 430 -32.50 -6.62 0.94
N ALA A 431 -32.29 -5.65 1.84
CA ALA A 431 -33.36 -4.80 2.38
C ALA A 431 -34.00 -3.91 1.29
N ALA A 432 -33.19 -3.33 0.40
CA ALA A 432 -33.67 -2.53 -0.72
C ALA A 432 -34.49 -3.36 -1.72
N ALA A 433 -34.02 -4.57 -2.06
CA ALA A 433 -34.76 -5.51 -2.91
C ALA A 433 -36.12 -5.86 -2.31
N ALA A 434 -36.16 -6.21 -1.02
CA ALA A 434 -37.41 -6.51 -0.31
C ALA A 434 -38.37 -5.29 -0.26
N ALA A 435 -37.85 -4.07 -0.11
CA ALA A 435 -38.67 -2.86 -0.13
C ALA A 435 -39.23 -2.54 -1.53
N SER A 436 -38.49 -2.87 -2.60
CA SER A 436 -38.95 -2.67 -3.98
C SER A 436 -40.10 -3.60 -4.36
N ASP A 437 -40.12 -4.82 -3.82
CA ASP A 437 -41.17 -5.83 -4.03
C ASP A 437 -42.49 -5.47 -3.30
N VAL A 438 -42.42 -4.59 -2.30
CA VAL A 438 -43.58 -4.10 -1.53
C VAL A 438 -44.24 -2.86 -2.18
N ARG A 439 -43.77 -2.38 -3.34
CA ARG A 439 -44.51 -1.35 -4.11
C ARG A 439 -45.78 -1.95 -4.71
N VAL A 440 -46.83 -2.00 -3.90
CA VAL A 440 -48.21 -2.20 -4.32
C VAL A 440 -48.54 -1.17 -5.40
N ASP A 441 -48.95 -1.67 -6.56
CA ASP A 441 -49.46 -0.88 -7.68
C ASP A 441 -50.73 -0.13 -7.21
N CYS A 442 -50.56 1.11 -6.77
CA CYS A 442 -51.65 2.05 -6.57
C CYS A 442 -52.11 2.57 -7.94
N GLY A 443 -52.61 1.67 -8.78
CA GLY A 443 -53.34 2.02 -10.00
C GLY A 443 -54.51 2.94 -9.65
N GLY A 444 -54.59 4.07 -10.35
CA GLY A 444 -55.59 5.10 -10.14
C GLY A 444 -57.05 4.61 -10.25
N PRO A 445 -58.00 5.37 -9.71
CA PRO A 445 -59.32 4.86 -9.36
C PRO A 445 -60.22 4.71 -10.60
N THR A 446 -60.52 3.48 -11.01
CA THR A 446 -61.82 3.19 -11.63
C THR A 446 -62.83 3.02 -10.50
N LYS A 447 -63.78 3.97 -10.44
CA LYS A 447 -64.89 3.99 -9.50
C LYS A 447 -65.75 2.76 -9.70
N GLU A 448 -65.60 1.77 -8.84
CA GLU A 448 -66.62 0.85 -8.29
C GLU A 448 -65.91 -0.38 -7.73
N GLY A 449 -65.62 -0.38 -6.42
CA GLY A 449 -64.93 -1.48 -5.76
C GLY A 449 -64.25 -1.14 -4.44
N TRP A 450 -64.86 -0.29 -3.61
CA TRP A 450 -64.46 -0.20 -2.20
C TRP A 450 -64.78 -1.54 -1.51
N ARG A 451 -63.79 -2.43 -1.39
CA ARG A 451 -63.58 -3.44 -0.33
C ARG A 451 -62.58 -4.53 -0.78
N ALA A 452 -61.28 -4.27 -0.57
CA ALA A 452 -60.31 -5.24 -0.05
C ALA A 452 -58.90 -4.61 -0.01
N ALA A 453 -58.30 -4.57 1.17
CA ALA A 453 -56.84 -4.66 1.37
C ALA A 453 -55.95 -3.50 0.86
N VAL A 454 -56.28 -2.24 1.16
CA VAL A 454 -55.25 -1.18 1.22
C VAL A 454 -54.90 -0.92 2.68
N GLY A 455 -53.65 -1.18 3.07
CA GLY A 455 -52.97 -0.33 4.05
C GLY A 455 -52.69 -0.85 5.47
N VAL A 456 -52.89 -2.12 5.81
CA VAL A 456 -52.61 -2.62 7.20
C VAL A 456 -51.60 -3.77 7.28
N LEU A 457 -51.14 -4.33 6.16
CA LEU A 457 -50.23 -5.49 6.16
C LEU A 457 -48.93 -5.23 5.38
N ALA A 458 -48.38 -4.02 5.49
CA ALA A 458 -46.92 -3.87 5.58
C ALA A 458 -46.52 -4.58 6.88
N SER A 459 -46.31 -5.88 6.76
CA SER A 459 -46.64 -6.85 7.80
C SER A 459 -45.86 -6.59 9.09
N ALA A 460 -46.59 -6.60 10.21
CA ALA A 460 -46.01 -6.72 11.55
C ALA A 460 -45.01 -7.88 11.63
N ALA A 461 -45.10 -8.88 10.74
CA ALA A 461 -44.12 -9.95 10.56
C ALA A 461 -42.76 -9.45 10.05
N GLY A 462 -42.69 -8.50 9.10
CA GLY A 462 -41.44 -7.92 8.63
C GLY A 462 -40.74 -7.07 9.69
N ILE A 463 -41.51 -6.26 10.43
CA ILE A 463 -40.98 -5.48 11.56
C ILE A 463 -40.57 -6.40 12.72
N LEU A 464 -41.32 -7.48 13.00
CA LEU A 464 -40.90 -8.48 13.98
C LEU A 464 -39.64 -9.24 13.55
N LEU A 465 -39.47 -9.54 12.26
CA LEU A 465 -38.27 -10.23 11.76
C LEU A 465 -37.02 -9.34 11.90
N ILE A 466 -37.13 -8.06 11.55
CA ILE A 466 -36.04 -7.10 11.72
C ILE A 466 -35.74 -6.89 13.21
N ALA A 467 -36.77 -6.75 14.05
CA ALA A 467 -36.58 -6.60 15.50
C ALA A 467 -35.93 -7.85 16.13
N THR A 468 -36.31 -9.06 15.71
CA THR A 468 -35.74 -10.31 16.23
C THR A 468 -34.31 -10.54 15.76
N VAL A 469 -33.97 -10.17 14.52
CA VAL A 469 -32.58 -10.22 14.02
C VAL A 469 -31.70 -9.20 14.73
N VAL A 470 -32.16 -7.96 14.91
CA VAL A 470 -31.42 -6.93 15.67
C VAL A 470 -31.24 -7.36 17.13
N LEU A 471 -32.27 -7.91 17.77
CA LEU A 471 -32.19 -8.38 19.16
C LEU A 471 -31.23 -9.57 19.30
N SER A 472 -31.19 -10.48 18.33
CA SER A 472 -30.26 -11.62 18.36
C SER A 472 -28.80 -11.20 18.10
N VAL A 473 -28.54 -10.23 17.22
CA VAL A 473 -27.20 -9.64 17.05
C VAL A 473 -26.73 -8.92 18.33
N LEU A 474 -27.63 -8.17 19.00
CA LEU A 474 -27.32 -7.51 20.28
C LEU A 474 -27.06 -8.52 21.40
N LEU A 475 -27.83 -9.62 21.46
CA LEU A 475 -27.64 -10.69 22.46
C LEU A 475 -26.35 -11.50 22.23
N VAL A 476 -25.95 -11.71 20.98
CA VAL A 476 -24.65 -12.35 20.65
C VAL A 476 -23.49 -11.43 21.05
N ARG A 477 -23.58 -10.12 20.79
CA ARG A 477 -22.58 -9.13 21.25
C ARG A 477 -22.51 -9.04 22.78
N ALA A 478 -23.64 -9.10 23.48
CA ALA A 478 -23.67 -9.10 24.94
C ALA A 478 -23.09 -10.39 25.57
N LYS A 479 -23.15 -11.53 24.87
CA LYS A 479 -22.51 -12.78 25.31
C LYS A 479 -21.01 -12.82 25.02
N GLN A 480 -20.55 -12.12 23.98
CA GLN A 480 -19.11 -12.01 23.66
C GLN A 480 -18.38 -10.99 24.54
N PHE A 481 -19.11 -10.10 25.22
CA PHE A 481 -18.56 -9.19 26.23
C PHE A 481 -19.44 -9.21 27.49
N PRO A 482 -19.18 -10.11 28.46
CA PRO A 482 -19.75 -9.95 29.79
C PRO A 482 -19.25 -8.61 30.35
N SER A 483 -20.18 -7.74 30.71
CA SER A 483 -19.91 -6.47 31.37
C SER A 483 -18.94 -6.65 32.54
N LEU A 484 -17.74 -6.08 32.43
CA LEU A 484 -16.81 -5.91 33.55
C LEU A 484 -17.31 -4.79 34.48
N ARG A 485 -18.35 -5.09 35.28
CA ARG A 485 -18.71 -4.49 36.58
C ARG A 485 -19.60 -5.55 37.25
N SER A 486 -19.31 -6.14 38.40
CA SER A 486 -18.56 -5.71 39.58
C SER A 486 -18.30 -6.94 40.47
N ALA A 487 -17.08 -7.11 40.97
CA ALA A 487 -16.82 -7.87 42.18
C ALA A 487 -15.58 -7.27 42.86
N GLU A 488 -15.83 -6.28 43.72
CA GLU A 488 -14.92 -5.97 44.82
C GLU A 488 -14.93 -7.15 45.80
N ALA A 489 -13.75 -7.64 46.19
CA ALA A 489 -13.30 -7.67 47.58
C ALA A 489 -12.15 -8.69 47.80
N SER A 490 -11.17 -8.22 48.57
CA SER A 490 -10.22 -9.00 49.38
C SER A 490 -9.00 -9.59 48.65
N GLN A 491 -7.86 -8.90 48.75
CA GLN A 491 -6.82 -9.26 49.73
C GLN A 491 -5.75 -8.15 49.79
N VAL A 492 -5.71 -7.49 50.93
CA VAL A 492 -4.60 -6.66 51.39
C VAL A 492 -3.49 -7.61 51.81
N TYR A 493 -2.34 -7.58 51.14
CA TYR A 493 -1.11 -8.15 51.68
C TYR A 493 -0.24 -7.02 52.23
N VAL A 494 -0.14 -7.01 53.56
CA VAL A 494 0.87 -6.33 54.34
C VAL A 494 2.20 -7.05 54.10
N MET A 495 3.27 -6.33 53.73
CA MET A 495 4.61 -6.72 54.14
C MET A 495 5.37 -5.49 54.64
N ASN A 496 5.73 -5.61 55.92
CA ASN A 496 6.53 -4.69 56.71
C ASN A 496 7.99 -4.68 56.27
N ASP A 497 8.59 -3.53 56.55
CA ASP A 497 10.02 -3.19 56.63
C ASP A 497 10.97 -4.26 57.19
N SER A 498 12.20 -4.27 56.65
CA SER A 498 13.48 -4.21 57.40
C SER A 498 14.66 -4.16 56.39
N LYS A 499 15.28 -2.98 56.15
CA LYS A 499 16.46 -2.36 56.84
C LYS A 499 17.82 -2.94 56.40
N PRO A 500 18.96 -2.21 56.54
CA PRO A 500 19.22 -1.02 57.37
C PRO A 500 19.16 0.33 56.65
#